data_AF-A0A010RVP3-F1
#
_entry.id   AF-A0A010RVP3-F1
#
_cell.length_a   1.000
_cell.length_b   1.000
_cell.length_c   1.000
_cell.angle_alpha   90.00
_cell.angle_beta   90.00
_cell.angle_gamma   90.00
#
_symmetry.space_group_name_H-M   'P 1'
#
loop_
_entity.id
_entity.type
_entity.pdbx_description
1 polymer ?
#
loop_
_entity_poly.entity_id
_entity_poly.type
_entity_poly.pdbx_seq_one_letter_code
_entity_poly.pdbx_strand_id
1 'polypeptide(L)'
;MSPESPREIVQVAGLPTQVNIYSDIPYLDFFDLFMKRCLFTDEFNGLAADLLPLTQTCLPLGQVVTAIGALEASRRATVKSSRGQQSPYTVAFMSYGESIKTLRARLKASDAFRCGGVLWCTLLLGLFELMTETSGDRWAKHMLYGTARIIQSVAATTTQFCQLDRRLFGAFRSLEADRAILYGEDTFLSQEPWSKFRQELVANPASQVETIFDLLIEISSFSKA
;
A
#
# COMPACT_ATOMS: atom_id res chain seq x y z
N MET A 1 -47.15 4.00 60.20
CA MET A 1 -45.74 4.44 60.22
C MET A 1 -44.89 3.21 60.02
N SER A 2 -44.47 2.98 58.78
CA SER A 2 -43.54 1.92 58.37
C SER A 2 -42.46 2.63 57.55
N PRO A 3 -41.16 2.42 57.83
CA PRO A 3 -40.11 3.06 57.05
C PRO A 3 -39.87 2.27 55.75
N GLU A 4 -39.79 3.01 54.64
CA GLU A 4 -39.41 2.50 53.32
C GLU A 4 -37.94 2.04 53.33
N SER A 5 -37.70 0.88 52.73
CA SER A 5 -36.37 0.39 52.37
C SER A 5 -35.87 1.15 51.12
N PRO A 6 -34.61 1.66 51.09
CA PRO A 6 -34.06 2.25 49.89
C PRO A 6 -33.69 1.13 48.89
N ARG A 7 -34.24 1.21 47.68
CA ARG A 7 -33.80 0.40 46.54
C ARG A 7 -32.38 0.80 46.17
N GLU A 8 -31.44 -0.14 46.27
CA GLU A 8 -30.11 -0.03 45.68
C GLU A 8 -30.23 0.12 44.16
N ILE A 9 -29.75 1.25 43.65
CA ILE A 9 -29.54 1.48 42.23
C ILE A 9 -28.23 0.77 41.87
N VAL A 10 -28.34 -0.38 41.22
CA VAL A 10 -27.19 -1.00 40.55
C VAL A 10 -26.76 -0.09 39.41
N GLN A 11 -25.69 0.68 39.62
CA GLN A 11 -24.98 1.38 38.57
C GLN A 11 -24.39 0.33 37.63
N VAL A 12 -25.00 0.18 36.46
CA VAL A 12 -24.36 -0.50 35.33
C VAL A 12 -23.18 0.38 34.92
N ALA A 13 -21.99 0.00 35.38
CA ALA A 13 -20.73 0.59 34.94
C ALA A 13 -20.70 0.48 33.41
N GLY A 14 -20.83 1.63 32.74
CA GLY A 14 -20.60 1.73 31.32
C GLY A 14 -19.20 1.21 31.04
N LEU A 15 -19.11 0.17 30.21
CA LEU A 15 -17.84 -0.28 29.66
C LEU A 15 -17.11 0.94 29.11
N PRO A 16 -15.82 1.13 29.42
CA PRO A 16 -15.07 2.23 28.86
C PRO A 16 -15.08 2.05 27.35
N THR A 17 -15.73 2.98 26.65
CA THR A 17 -15.56 3.17 25.21
C THR A 17 -14.07 3.28 25.00
N GLN A 18 -13.46 2.22 24.48
CA GLN A 18 -12.11 2.30 23.95
C GLN A 18 -12.18 3.34 22.84
N VAL A 19 -11.77 4.57 23.15
CA VAL A 19 -11.56 5.61 22.17
C VAL A 19 -10.51 5.03 21.23
N ASN A 20 -10.95 4.66 20.05
CA ASN A 20 -10.09 4.11 19.02
C ASN A 20 -9.10 5.23 18.64
N ILE A 21 -7.84 5.11 19.05
CA ILE A 21 -6.76 6.08 18.77
C ILE A 21 -6.32 5.99 17.29
N TYR A 22 -6.95 5.14 16.47
CA TYR A 22 -6.69 5.07 15.03
C TYR A 22 -7.38 6.20 14.25
N SER A 23 -6.63 7.30 14.08
CA SER A 23 -6.43 8.09 12.84
C SER A 23 -7.64 8.79 12.16
N ASP A 24 -7.47 10.08 11.87
CA ASP A 24 -8.33 10.92 10.99
C ASP A 24 -8.44 10.43 9.51
N ILE A 25 -7.89 9.27 9.17
CA ILE A 25 -7.89 8.72 7.81
C ILE A 25 -9.13 7.86 7.58
N PRO A 26 -10.05 8.26 6.68
CA PRO A 26 -11.23 7.48 6.39
C PRO A 26 -10.89 6.10 5.82
N TYR A 27 -11.67 5.09 6.22
CA TYR A 27 -11.55 3.70 5.74
C TYR A 27 -10.24 2.98 6.10
N LEU A 28 -9.47 3.45 7.09
CA LEU A 28 -8.20 2.83 7.48
C LEU A 28 -8.34 1.35 7.88
N ASP A 29 -9.41 0.98 8.61
CA ASP A 29 -9.66 -0.42 8.99
C ASP A 29 -9.84 -1.33 7.76
N PHE A 30 -10.49 -0.82 6.71
CA PHE A 30 -10.66 -1.56 5.45
C PHE A 30 -9.35 -1.62 4.66
N PHE A 31 -8.51 -0.58 4.72
CA PHE A 31 -7.17 -0.62 4.16
C PHE A 31 -6.30 -1.66 4.86
N ASP A 32 -6.25 -1.67 6.19
CA ASP A 32 -5.50 -2.68 6.96
C ASP A 32 -5.96 -4.10 6.62
N LEU A 33 -7.27 -4.30 6.50
CA LEU A 33 -7.85 -5.57 6.10
C LEU A 33 -7.49 -5.97 4.66
N PHE A 34 -7.40 -5.01 3.74
CA PHE A 34 -6.90 -5.27 2.39
C PHE A 34 -5.42 -5.67 2.42
N MET A 35 -4.57 -4.95 3.17
CA MET A 35 -3.14 -5.25 3.24
C MET A 35 -2.88 -6.62 3.86
N LYS A 36 -3.62 -7.02 4.90
CA LYS A 36 -3.54 -8.38 5.50
C LYS A 36 -3.92 -9.50 4.53
N ARG A 37 -4.74 -9.20 3.51
CA ARG A 37 -5.13 -10.18 2.47
C ARG A 37 -4.15 -10.19 1.30
N CYS A 38 -3.38 -9.12 1.12
CA CYS A 38 -2.32 -9.07 0.13
C CYS A 38 -1.16 -9.95 0.62
N LEU A 39 -1.16 -11.22 0.23
CA LEU A 39 -0.13 -12.22 0.53
C LEU A 39 1.18 -11.97 -0.23
N PHE A 40 1.56 -10.70 -0.49
CA PHE A 40 2.79 -10.40 -1.21
C PHE A 40 4.02 -10.88 -0.44
N THR A 41 4.04 -10.67 0.89
CA THR A 41 4.99 -11.29 1.83
C THR A 41 4.39 -11.40 3.23
N ASP A 42 4.88 -12.33 4.07
CA ASP A 42 4.48 -12.43 5.49
C ASP A 42 4.85 -11.17 6.31
N GLU A 43 5.72 -10.32 5.75
CA GLU A 43 6.19 -9.06 6.33
C GLU A 43 5.14 -7.94 6.27
N PHE A 44 3.99 -8.19 5.64
CA PHE A 44 2.90 -7.22 5.50
C PHE A 44 1.98 -7.18 6.73
N ASN A 45 2.18 -8.09 7.69
CA ASN A 45 1.52 -8.04 8.99
C ASN A 45 1.92 -6.75 9.73
N GLY A 46 0.92 -5.92 10.08
CA GLY A 46 1.14 -4.64 10.77
C GLY A 46 1.55 -3.48 9.85
N LEU A 47 1.63 -3.68 8.54
CA LEU A 47 2.07 -2.65 7.59
C LEU A 47 1.21 -1.37 7.63
N ALA A 48 -0.09 -1.47 7.87
CA ALA A 48 -0.95 -0.29 7.98
C ALA A 48 -0.57 0.60 9.18
N ALA A 49 -0.16 0.00 10.30
CA ALA A 49 0.33 0.74 11.46
C ALA A 49 1.68 1.40 11.15
N ASP A 50 2.57 0.71 10.45
CA ASP A 50 3.89 1.24 10.06
C ASP A 50 3.78 2.37 9.01
N LEU A 51 2.75 2.34 8.16
CA LEU A 51 2.48 3.39 7.17
C LEU A 51 1.81 4.62 7.77
N LEU A 52 1.14 4.49 8.91
CA LEU A 52 0.35 5.58 9.50
C LEU A 52 1.16 6.88 9.70
N PRO A 53 2.38 6.87 10.26
CA PRO A 53 3.19 8.10 10.38
C PRO A 53 3.51 8.75 9.02
N LEU A 54 3.70 7.96 7.97
CA LEU A 54 3.94 8.48 6.62
C LEU A 54 2.69 9.09 6.00
N THR A 55 1.52 8.51 6.24
CA THR A 55 0.25 9.05 5.72
C THR A 55 -0.08 10.43 6.29
N GLN A 56 0.36 10.72 7.52
CA GLN A 56 0.19 12.02 8.17
C GLN A 56 1.12 13.10 7.60
N THR A 57 2.27 12.71 7.06
CA THR A 57 3.30 13.62 6.54
C THR A 57 3.34 13.68 5.01
N CYS A 58 2.68 12.74 4.34
CA CYS A 58 2.62 12.62 2.89
C CYS A 58 1.16 12.56 2.41
N LEU A 59 0.60 13.73 2.06
CA LEU A 59 -0.79 13.84 1.59
C LEU A 59 -1.18 12.85 0.47
N PRO A 60 -0.41 12.68 -0.64
CA PRO A 60 -0.79 11.74 -1.69
C PRO A 60 -0.88 10.28 -1.18
N LEU A 61 -0.03 9.91 -0.20
CA LEU A 61 -0.07 8.60 0.43
C LEU A 61 -1.37 8.42 1.24
N GLY A 62 -1.74 9.39 2.09
CA GLY A 62 -3.00 9.34 2.84
C GLY A 62 -4.23 9.23 1.93
N GLN A 63 -4.20 9.91 0.78
CA GLN A 63 -5.26 9.86 -0.22
C GLN A 63 -5.37 8.48 -0.89
N VAL A 64 -4.26 7.84 -1.28
CA VAL A 64 -4.34 6.49 -1.88
C VAL A 64 -4.70 5.41 -0.84
N VAL A 65 -4.26 5.56 0.41
CA VAL A 65 -4.70 4.70 1.52
C VAL A 65 -6.22 4.78 1.69
N THR A 66 -6.77 5.99 1.68
CA THR A 66 -8.23 6.22 1.69
C THR A 66 -8.89 5.57 0.48
N ALA A 67 -8.29 5.71 -0.72
CA ALA A 67 -8.84 5.16 -1.95
C ALA A 67 -8.98 3.64 -1.91
N ILE A 68 -7.91 2.94 -1.50
CA ILE A 68 -7.90 1.48 -1.37
C ILE A 68 -8.88 1.02 -0.28
N GLY A 69 -8.87 1.67 0.89
CA GLY A 69 -9.80 1.34 1.98
C GLY A 69 -11.26 1.51 1.57
N ALA A 70 -11.59 2.61 0.89
CA ALA A 70 -12.94 2.87 0.39
C ALA A 70 -13.36 1.85 -0.70
N LEU A 71 -12.43 1.43 -1.55
CA LEU A 71 -12.68 0.39 -2.56
C LEU A 71 -12.97 -0.96 -1.89
N GLU A 72 -12.16 -1.38 -0.92
CA GLU A 72 -12.39 -2.61 -0.17
C GLU A 72 -13.71 -2.57 0.60
N ALA A 73 -14.06 -1.43 1.20
CA ALA A 73 -15.35 -1.21 1.84
C ALA A 73 -16.52 -1.35 0.86
N SER A 74 -16.38 -0.81 -0.36
CA SER A 74 -17.42 -0.89 -1.40
C SER A 74 -17.73 -2.33 -1.82
N ARG A 75 -16.72 -3.21 -1.83
CA ARG A 75 -16.85 -4.62 -2.23
C ARG A 75 -17.56 -5.48 -1.18
N ARG A 76 -17.58 -5.05 0.09
CA ARG A 76 -18.06 -5.88 1.20
C ARG A 76 -19.56 -5.81 1.46
N ALA A 77 -20.33 -5.05 0.68
CA ALA A 77 -21.79 -4.89 0.79
C ALA A 77 -22.33 -4.50 2.20
N THR A 78 -21.46 -4.30 3.18
CA THR A 78 -21.77 -3.99 4.58
C THR A 78 -21.94 -2.50 4.83
N VAL A 79 -21.39 -1.65 3.96
CA VAL A 79 -21.54 -0.19 4.07
C VAL A 79 -22.82 0.23 3.36
N LYS A 80 -23.93 0.26 4.09
CA LYS A 80 -25.18 0.87 3.60
C LYS A 80 -24.93 2.36 3.37
N SER A 81 -25.07 2.82 2.13
CA SER A 81 -25.04 4.26 1.85
C SER A 81 -26.24 4.93 2.52
N SER A 82 -25.98 5.72 3.56
CA SER A 82 -26.98 6.59 4.16
C SER A 82 -27.46 7.61 3.12
N ARG A 83 -28.73 8.02 3.15
CA ARG A 83 -29.21 9.09 2.25
C ARG A 83 -28.37 10.36 2.47
N GLY A 84 -27.67 10.79 1.43
CA GLY A 84 -26.83 12.00 1.43
C GLY A 84 -25.32 11.78 1.58
N GLN A 85 -24.86 10.56 1.87
CA GLN A 85 -23.42 10.23 1.87
C GLN A 85 -22.97 9.71 0.50
N GLN A 86 -21.77 10.12 0.06
CA GLN A 86 -21.15 9.54 -1.12
C GLN A 86 -20.91 8.05 -0.92
N SER A 87 -21.11 7.25 -1.98
CA SER A 87 -20.82 5.83 -1.91
C SER A 87 -19.32 5.59 -1.69
N PRO A 88 -18.90 4.53 -0.97
CA PRO A 88 -17.47 4.22 -0.81
C PRO A 88 -16.76 4.04 -2.15
N TYR A 89 -17.46 3.53 -3.17
CA TYR A 89 -16.93 3.45 -4.53
C TYR A 89 -16.61 4.84 -5.11
N THR A 90 -17.52 5.81 -4.97
CA THR A 90 -17.27 7.20 -5.40
C THR A 90 -16.08 7.81 -4.67
N VAL A 91 -16.01 7.62 -3.34
CA VAL A 91 -14.87 8.10 -2.54
C VAL A 91 -13.56 7.48 -3.03
N ALA A 92 -13.55 6.18 -3.32
CA ALA A 92 -12.35 5.48 -3.79
C ALA A 92 -11.74 6.14 -5.05
N PHE A 93 -12.55 6.36 -6.09
CA PHE A 93 -12.07 6.96 -7.34
C PHE A 93 -11.74 8.45 -7.19
N MET A 94 -12.48 9.19 -6.36
CA MET A 94 -12.14 10.59 -6.06
C MET A 94 -10.79 10.69 -5.35
N SER A 95 -10.58 9.91 -4.28
CA SER A 95 -9.33 9.91 -3.52
C SER A 95 -8.13 9.42 -4.36
N TYR A 96 -8.33 8.43 -5.24
CA TYR A 96 -7.31 8.01 -6.21
C TYR A 96 -6.94 9.17 -7.16
N GLY A 97 -7.94 9.84 -7.75
CA GLY A 97 -7.72 10.97 -8.64
C GLY A 97 -6.99 12.14 -7.97
N GLU A 98 -7.34 12.45 -6.72
CA GLU A 98 -6.65 13.47 -5.93
C GLU A 98 -5.22 13.06 -5.57
N SER A 99 -5.00 11.79 -5.19
CA SER A 99 -3.65 11.25 -4.92
C SER A 99 -2.71 11.41 -6.12
N ILE A 100 -3.17 11.14 -7.34
CA ILE A 100 -2.37 11.36 -8.55
C ILE A 100 -2.01 12.83 -8.74
N LYS A 101 -2.98 13.73 -8.55
CA LYS A 101 -2.76 15.19 -8.71
C LYS A 101 -1.74 15.70 -7.71
N THR A 102 -1.90 15.35 -6.43
CA THR A 102 -1.01 15.78 -5.35
C THR A 102 0.36 15.12 -5.45
N LEU A 103 0.45 13.85 -5.87
CA LEU A 103 1.72 13.18 -6.13
C LEU A 103 2.50 13.88 -7.25
N ARG A 104 1.84 14.21 -8.38
CA ARG A 104 2.47 14.97 -9.46
C ARG A 104 2.98 16.33 -9.02
N ALA A 105 2.26 17.01 -8.12
CA ALA A 105 2.74 18.25 -7.53
C ALA A 105 3.94 18.01 -6.61
N ARG A 106 3.91 16.97 -5.75
CA ARG A 106 5.00 16.60 -4.85
C ARG A 106 6.29 16.27 -5.60
N LEU A 107 6.21 15.55 -6.71
CA LEU A 107 7.36 15.17 -7.54
C LEU A 107 8.09 16.35 -8.18
N LYS A 108 7.49 17.55 -8.22
CA LYS A 108 8.16 18.77 -8.70
C LYS A 108 9.06 19.41 -7.64
N ALA A 109 8.95 19.00 -6.38
CA ALA A 109 9.78 19.53 -5.31
C ALA A 109 11.17 18.90 -5.33
N SER A 110 12.20 19.66 -4.95
CA SER A 110 13.61 19.22 -4.98
C SER A 110 13.92 18.08 -4.00
N ASP A 111 13.11 17.93 -2.96
CA ASP A 111 13.25 16.92 -1.91
C ASP A 111 12.25 15.75 -2.06
N ALA A 112 11.55 15.65 -3.20
CA ALA A 112 10.48 14.66 -3.40
C ALA A 112 10.90 13.23 -3.07
N PHE A 113 12.11 12.83 -3.49
CA PHE A 113 12.65 11.47 -3.30
C PHE A 113 13.14 11.18 -1.88
N ARG A 114 13.22 12.19 -1.01
CA ARG A 114 13.51 12.00 0.43
C ARG A 114 12.26 11.68 1.25
N CYS A 115 11.08 11.82 0.66
CA CYS A 115 9.82 11.50 1.30
C CYS A 115 9.51 10.02 1.08
N GLY A 116 9.70 9.17 2.10
CA GLY A 116 9.38 7.74 2.03
C GLY A 116 7.93 7.46 1.62
N GLY A 117 7.01 8.39 1.88
CA GLY A 117 5.63 8.29 1.43
C GLY A 117 5.43 8.32 -0.09
N VAL A 118 6.36 8.90 -0.85
CA VAL A 118 6.29 8.94 -2.33
C VAL A 118 6.45 7.54 -2.93
N LEU A 119 7.39 6.74 -2.42
CA LEU A 119 7.58 5.36 -2.86
C LEU A 119 6.30 4.55 -2.63
N TRP A 120 5.82 4.54 -1.38
CA TRP A 120 4.60 3.82 -1.01
C TRP A 120 3.38 4.29 -1.79
N CYS A 121 3.26 5.60 -2.02
CA CYS A 121 2.18 6.14 -2.82
C CYS A 121 2.16 5.54 -4.23
N THR A 122 3.32 5.44 -4.90
CA THR A 122 3.40 4.90 -6.27
C THR A 122 3.06 3.42 -6.32
N LEU A 123 3.56 2.61 -5.38
CA LEU A 123 3.20 1.20 -5.30
C LEU A 123 1.69 1.00 -5.06
N LEU A 124 1.12 1.72 -4.10
CA LEU A 124 -0.31 1.61 -3.76
C LEU A 124 -1.21 2.11 -4.89
N LEU A 125 -0.81 3.14 -5.65
CA LEU A 125 -1.55 3.58 -6.83
C LEU A 125 -1.57 2.49 -7.91
N GLY A 126 -0.42 1.83 -8.14
CA GLY A 126 -0.36 0.66 -9.02
C GLY A 126 -1.32 -0.45 -8.56
N LEU A 127 -1.34 -0.79 -7.27
CA LEU A 127 -2.29 -1.78 -6.73
C LEU A 127 -3.75 -1.36 -6.92
N PHE A 128 -4.07 -0.08 -6.76
CA PHE A 128 -5.42 0.43 -7.02
C PHE A 128 -5.82 0.21 -8.49
N GLU A 129 -4.91 0.46 -9.42
CA GLU A 129 -5.14 0.27 -10.85
C GLU A 129 -5.31 -1.21 -11.20
N LEU A 130 -4.46 -2.09 -10.65
CA LEU A 130 -4.58 -3.54 -10.78
C LEU A 130 -5.94 -4.07 -10.30
N MET A 131 -6.46 -3.45 -9.24
CA MET A 131 -7.75 -3.83 -8.64
C MET A 131 -8.97 -3.35 -9.43
N THR A 132 -8.84 -2.35 -10.29
CA THR A 132 -9.98 -1.62 -10.88
C THR A 132 -10.02 -1.67 -12.40
N GLU A 133 -8.91 -1.98 -13.06
CA GLU A 133 -8.82 -2.11 -14.51
C GLU A 133 -8.73 -3.59 -14.92
N THR A 134 -9.54 -3.99 -15.89
CA THR A 134 -9.60 -5.38 -16.37
C THR A 134 -8.49 -5.79 -17.32
N SER A 135 -7.93 -4.87 -18.13
CA SER A 135 -6.85 -5.22 -19.08
C SER A 135 -5.48 -5.34 -18.40
N GLY A 136 -5.25 -4.59 -17.32
CA GLY A 136 -3.97 -4.50 -16.63
C GLY A 136 -2.95 -3.57 -17.30
N ASP A 137 -3.27 -2.99 -18.47
CA ASP A 137 -2.35 -2.13 -19.22
C ASP A 137 -1.95 -0.87 -18.45
N ARG A 138 -2.91 -0.28 -17.71
CA ARG A 138 -2.63 0.90 -16.89
C ARG A 138 -1.70 0.54 -15.76
N TRP A 139 -2.00 -0.56 -15.06
CA TRP A 139 -1.13 -1.07 -14.00
C TRP A 139 0.28 -1.36 -14.52
N ALA A 140 0.42 -2.07 -15.64
CA ALA A 140 1.71 -2.42 -16.21
C ALA A 140 2.54 -1.16 -16.54
N LYS A 141 1.92 -0.18 -17.21
CA LYS A 141 2.57 1.12 -17.49
C LYS A 141 2.91 1.89 -16.22
N HIS A 142 2.06 1.85 -15.20
CA HIS A 142 2.33 2.51 -13.92
C HIS A 142 3.52 1.88 -13.21
N MET A 143 3.58 0.55 -13.15
CA MET A 143 4.69 -0.15 -12.53
C MET A 143 6.01 0.15 -13.24
N LEU A 144 6.04 0.07 -14.58
CA LEU A 144 7.24 0.27 -15.38
C LEU A 144 7.69 1.75 -15.45
N TYR A 145 6.77 2.68 -15.73
CA TYR A 145 7.12 4.09 -15.96
C TYR A 145 6.90 4.99 -14.74
N GLY A 146 6.18 4.51 -13.72
CA GLY A 146 5.96 5.19 -12.45
C GLY A 146 6.82 4.60 -11.34
N THR A 147 6.37 3.50 -10.74
CA THR A 147 6.98 2.93 -9.51
C THR A 147 8.46 2.59 -9.69
N ALA A 148 8.82 1.88 -10.77
CA ALA A 148 10.20 1.54 -11.09
C ALA A 148 11.11 2.78 -11.19
N ARG A 149 10.65 3.83 -11.89
CA ARG A 149 11.41 5.08 -12.06
C ARG A 149 11.62 5.82 -10.74
N ILE A 150 10.63 5.80 -9.86
CA ILE A 150 10.74 6.38 -8.52
C ILE A 150 11.72 5.58 -7.66
N ILE A 151 11.66 4.25 -7.68
CA ILE A 151 12.62 3.39 -6.97
C ILE A 151 14.06 3.67 -7.44
N GLN A 152 14.29 3.71 -8.75
CA GLN A 152 15.60 4.03 -9.32
C GLN A 152 16.09 5.43 -8.90
N SER A 153 15.18 6.41 -8.87
CA SER A 153 15.50 7.78 -8.46
C SER A 153 15.83 7.89 -6.98
N VAL A 154 15.11 7.18 -6.10
CA VAL A 154 15.42 7.13 -4.66
C VAL A 154 16.77 6.45 -4.44
N ALA A 155 17.02 5.30 -5.06
CA ALA A 155 18.30 4.58 -4.94
C ALA A 155 19.50 5.40 -5.43
N ALA A 156 19.30 6.31 -6.39
CA ALA A 156 20.35 7.25 -6.82
C ALA A 156 20.66 8.33 -5.77
N THR A 157 19.78 8.57 -4.80
CA THR A 157 19.91 9.63 -3.78
C THR A 157 20.27 9.13 -2.38
N THR A 158 20.10 7.83 -2.11
CA THR A 158 20.43 7.22 -0.81
C THR A 158 20.93 5.80 -0.99
N THR A 159 21.90 5.41 -0.17
CA THR A 159 22.36 4.01 -0.04
C THR A 159 21.73 3.31 1.16
N GLN A 160 20.97 4.02 1.98
CA GLN A 160 20.32 3.48 3.17
C GLN A 160 18.81 3.41 2.97
N PHE A 161 18.28 2.19 3.04
CA PHE A 161 16.86 1.88 2.97
C PHE A 161 16.37 1.45 4.35
N CYS A 162 15.33 2.12 4.86
CA CYS A 162 14.73 1.72 6.12
C CYS A 162 13.92 0.43 5.95
N GLN A 163 13.55 -0.23 7.05
CA GLN A 163 12.81 -1.51 7.00
C GLN A 163 11.54 -1.42 6.14
N LEU A 164 10.85 -0.28 6.17
CA LEU A 164 9.64 -0.08 5.39
C LEU A 164 9.93 -0.01 3.88
N ASP A 165 11.03 0.60 3.47
CA ASP A 165 11.45 0.60 2.07
C ASP A 165 11.85 -0.79 1.59
N ARG A 166 12.46 -1.60 2.46
CA ARG A 166 12.80 -3.00 2.16
C ARG A 166 11.54 -3.83 1.89
N ARG A 167 10.50 -3.68 2.72
CA ARG A 167 9.20 -4.34 2.52
C ARG A 167 8.52 -3.89 1.22
N LEU A 168 8.58 -2.59 0.92
CA LEU A 168 8.10 -2.06 -0.35
C LEU A 168 8.78 -2.73 -1.54
N PHE A 169 10.12 -2.79 -1.50
CA PHE A 169 10.89 -3.43 -2.56
C PHE A 169 10.59 -4.93 -2.68
N GLY A 170 10.41 -5.60 -1.53
CA GLY A 170 10.00 -6.99 -1.44
C GLY A 170 8.69 -7.29 -2.18
N ALA A 171 7.68 -6.42 -2.08
CA ALA A 171 6.43 -6.58 -2.83
C ALA A 171 6.53 -6.08 -4.28
N PHE A 172 7.26 -4.99 -4.51
CA PHE A 172 7.46 -4.43 -5.85
C PHE A 172 8.07 -5.47 -6.80
N ARG A 173 9.14 -6.15 -6.37
CA ARG A 173 9.87 -7.10 -7.24
C ARG A 173 8.99 -8.24 -7.75
N SER A 174 8.04 -8.73 -6.93
CA SER A 174 7.14 -9.82 -7.29
C SER A 174 6.18 -9.35 -8.38
N LEU A 175 5.54 -8.20 -8.16
CA LEU A 175 4.64 -7.57 -9.12
C LEU A 175 5.35 -7.19 -10.43
N GLU A 176 6.59 -6.71 -10.34
CA GLU A 176 7.39 -6.31 -11.49
C GLU A 176 7.88 -7.51 -12.30
N ALA A 177 8.25 -8.62 -11.64
CA ALA A 177 8.57 -9.87 -12.32
C ALA A 177 7.35 -10.42 -13.08
N ASP A 178 6.18 -10.43 -12.44
CA ASP A 178 4.92 -10.84 -13.07
C ASP A 178 4.59 -9.97 -14.28
N ARG A 179 4.73 -8.64 -14.14
CA ARG A 179 4.56 -7.70 -15.25
C ARG A 179 5.51 -8.00 -16.41
N ALA A 180 6.80 -8.16 -16.12
CA ALA A 180 7.82 -8.40 -17.14
C ALA A 180 7.55 -9.70 -17.93
N ILE A 181 7.14 -10.76 -17.23
CA ILE A 181 6.76 -12.05 -17.85
C ILE A 181 5.49 -11.90 -18.69
N LEU A 182 4.41 -11.35 -18.12
CA LEU A 182 3.11 -11.28 -18.79
C LEU A 182 3.11 -10.39 -20.03
N TYR A 183 3.89 -9.31 -20.01
CA TYR A 183 3.96 -8.33 -21.09
C TYR A 183 5.18 -8.52 -22.00
N GLY A 184 6.09 -9.44 -21.68
CA GLY A 184 7.32 -9.68 -22.45
C GLY A 184 8.26 -8.47 -22.50
N GLU A 185 8.23 -7.63 -21.46
CA GLU A 185 9.01 -6.39 -21.39
C GLU A 185 10.19 -6.51 -20.43
N ASP A 186 11.24 -5.73 -20.68
CA ASP A 186 12.40 -5.65 -19.78
C ASP A 186 12.02 -5.16 -18.38
N THR A 187 12.74 -5.66 -17.38
CA THR A 187 12.75 -5.11 -16.03
C THR A 187 14.14 -4.62 -15.66
N PHE A 188 14.23 -3.49 -14.96
CA PHE A 188 15.52 -3.00 -14.47
C PHE A 188 16.11 -3.92 -13.39
N LEU A 189 15.29 -4.78 -12.78
CA LEU A 189 15.74 -5.71 -11.76
C LEU A 189 16.75 -6.72 -12.32
N SER A 190 16.73 -7.04 -13.62
CA SER A 190 17.73 -7.96 -14.21
C SER A 190 19.13 -7.34 -14.34
N GLN A 191 19.28 -6.02 -14.12
CA GLN A 191 20.56 -5.33 -14.26
C GLN A 191 21.45 -5.54 -13.04
N GLU A 192 22.78 -5.57 -13.28
CA GLU A 192 23.80 -5.92 -12.27
C GLU A 192 23.72 -5.13 -10.95
N PRO A 193 23.50 -3.78 -10.95
CA PRO A 193 23.37 -3.02 -9.71
C PRO A 193 22.19 -3.49 -8.84
N TRP A 194 21.12 -3.94 -9.49
CA TRP A 194 19.89 -4.36 -8.83
C TRP A 194 19.92 -5.82 -8.40
N SER A 195 20.76 -6.64 -9.03
CA SER A 195 21.03 -8.01 -8.57
C SER A 195 21.71 -8.02 -7.21
N LYS A 196 22.77 -7.21 -7.05
CA LYS A 196 23.44 -7.03 -5.75
C LYS A 196 22.50 -6.45 -4.69
N PHE A 197 21.74 -5.43 -5.08
CA PHE A 197 20.77 -4.81 -4.19
C PHE A 197 19.71 -5.80 -3.68
N ARG A 198 19.24 -6.73 -4.53
CA ARG A 198 18.35 -7.82 -4.08
C ARG A 198 19.02 -8.70 -3.03
N GLN A 199 20.25 -9.14 -3.27
CA GLN A 199 20.99 -9.99 -2.33
C GLN A 199 21.20 -9.32 -0.96
N GLU A 200 21.40 -8.00 -0.92
CA GLU A 200 21.52 -7.22 0.32
C GLU A 200 20.19 -7.04 1.07
N LEU A 201 19.07 -7.09 0.35
CA LEU A 201 17.73 -6.91 0.89
C LEU A 201 17.05 -8.21 1.34
N VAL A 202 17.58 -9.36 0.93
CA VAL A 202 17.09 -10.66 1.38
C VAL A 202 17.31 -10.81 2.89
N ALA A 203 16.22 -10.76 3.65
CA ALA A 203 16.24 -10.95 5.10
C ALA A 203 16.70 -12.36 5.50
N ASN A 204 16.50 -13.37 4.63
CA ASN A 204 16.92 -14.75 4.83
C ASN A 204 17.41 -15.38 3.51
N PRO A 205 18.73 -15.52 3.29
CA PRO A 205 19.31 -16.09 2.07
C PRO A 205 18.87 -17.53 1.78
N ALA A 206 18.37 -18.25 2.79
CA ALA A 206 17.87 -19.61 2.64
C ALA A 206 16.36 -19.68 2.34
N SER A 207 15.69 -18.54 2.15
CA SER A 207 14.27 -18.50 1.83
C SER A 207 14.02 -19.00 0.40
N GLN A 208 13.28 -20.11 0.29
CA GLN A 208 12.89 -20.68 -1.00
C GLN A 208 12.04 -19.71 -1.84
N VAL A 209 11.26 -18.85 -1.17
CA VAL A 209 10.44 -17.83 -1.82
C VAL A 209 11.33 -16.78 -2.51
N GLU A 210 12.42 -16.38 -1.87
CA GLU A 210 13.39 -15.45 -2.46
C GLU A 210 14.05 -16.05 -3.71
N THR A 211 14.44 -17.32 -3.64
CA THR A 211 14.97 -18.06 -4.80
C THR A 211 13.98 -18.13 -5.95
N ILE A 212 12.70 -18.37 -5.67
CA ILE A 212 11.64 -18.39 -6.70
C ILE A 212 11.53 -17.01 -7.37
N PHE A 213 11.54 -15.92 -6.60
CA PHE A 213 11.44 -14.59 -7.17
C PHE A 213 12.67 -14.20 -8.01
N ASP A 214 13.87 -14.55 -7.56
CA ASP A 214 15.08 -14.34 -8.37
C ASP A 214 14.99 -15.11 -9.69
N LEU A 215 14.52 -16.37 -9.65
CA LEU A 215 14.30 -17.17 -10.86
C LEU A 215 13.25 -16.54 -11.78
N LEU A 216 12.14 -16.02 -11.25
CA LEU A 216 11.12 -15.33 -12.06
C LEU A 216 11.70 -14.10 -12.77
N ILE A 217 12.56 -13.32 -12.09
CA ILE A 217 13.25 -12.17 -12.68
C ILE A 217 14.20 -12.65 -13.79
N GLU A 218 14.95 -13.72 -13.57
CA GLU A 218 15.82 -14.31 -14.61
C GLU A 218 15.00 -14.82 -15.81
N ILE A 219 13.91 -15.56 -15.56
CA ILE A 219 13.00 -16.05 -16.61
C ILE A 219 12.43 -14.90 -17.44
N SER A 220 12.07 -13.78 -16.80
CA SER A 220 11.56 -12.60 -17.52
C SER A 220 12.54 -12.05 -18.56
N SER A 221 13.84 -12.28 -18.38
CA SER A 221 14.85 -11.88 -19.37
C SER A 221 14.83 -12.74 -20.64
N PHE A 222 14.27 -13.96 -20.55
CA PHE A 222 14.16 -14.92 -21.65
C PHE A 222 12.78 -14.92 -22.31
N SER A 223 11.74 -14.36 -21.70
CA SER A 223 10.36 -14.35 -22.22
C SER A 223 10.12 -13.31 -23.34
N LYS A 224 11.20 -12.87 -24.01
CA LYS A 224 11.15 -11.85 -25.05
C LYS A 224 10.77 -12.50 -26.39
N ALA A 225 9.73 -11.97 -27.03
CA ALA A 225 9.32 -12.35 -28.38
C ALA A 225 10.18 -11.66 -29.45
#